data_AF-A0A7C5SQ60-F1
#
_entry.id   AF-A0A7C5SQ60-F1
#
_cell.length_a   1.000
_cell.length_b   1.000
_cell.length_c   1.000
_cell.angle_alpha   90.00
_cell.angle_beta   90.00
_cell.angle_gamma   90.00
#
_symmetry.space_group_name_H-M   'P 1'
#
loop_
_entity.id
_entity.type
_entity.pdbx_description
1 polymer ?
#
loop_
_entity_poly.entity_id
_entity_poly.type
_entity_poly.pdbx_seq_one_letter_code
_entity_poly.pdbx_strand_id
1 'polypeptide(L)'
;LLEAAAALVRPGGVLVYATCTFAPEENEGVVGAFLRAHPEFDVEDARLHPSFAPGVPAWGGGEARLARTARLWPHRLRGEGHFLARLVRREGAAGSPPRFRPPRPDHRALAEWRGWAREHLKSPPEGALWERSGHLYLLPEGLPDLGRIAAPAPGLYLGQAKKGRFVPAAHLAHALPPGAAGPELALRADDPRALGFALGEPVAHQGPGGWYWVTVEGFGLGWGKAKGRVLRPAHARL
;
A
#
# COMPACT_ATOMS: atom_id res chain seq x y z
N LEU A 1 1.55 -13.76 17.54
CA LEU A 1 1.52 -13.04 16.24
C LEU A 1 2.21 -13.85 15.14
N LEU A 2 3.47 -14.26 15.32
CA LEU A 2 4.21 -15.04 14.32
C LEU A 2 3.50 -16.34 13.91
N GLU A 3 2.95 -17.08 14.88
CA GLU A 3 2.08 -18.26 14.68
C GLU A 3 0.92 -18.02 13.70
N ALA A 4 0.14 -16.96 13.95
CA ALA A 4 -1.01 -16.63 13.12
C ALA A 4 -0.58 -16.19 11.70
N ALA A 5 0.57 -15.52 11.59
CA ALA A 5 1.13 -15.14 10.29
C ALA A 5 1.61 -16.38 9.50
N ALA A 6 2.23 -17.35 10.16
CA ALA A 6 2.71 -18.58 9.54
C ALA A 6 1.58 -19.39 8.87
N ALA A 7 0.39 -19.41 9.48
CA ALA A 7 -0.80 -20.05 8.92
C ALA A 7 -1.25 -19.47 7.56
N LEU A 8 -0.85 -18.23 7.23
CA LEU A 8 -1.18 -17.55 5.97
C LEU A 8 -0.17 -17.83 4.84
N VAL A 9 0.92 -18.54 5.15
CA VAL A 9 2.03 -18.76 4.22
C VAL A 9 1.82 -20.07 3.47
N ARG A 10 1.67 -20.00 2.15
CA ARG A 10 1.65 -21.21 1.29
C ARG A 10 3.03 -21.88 1.26
N PRO A 11 3.14 -23.17 0.91
CA PRO A 11 4.42 -23.81 0.59
C PRO A 11 5.18 -23.01 -0.49
N GLY A 12 6.49 -22.87 -0.31
CA GLY A 12 7.36 -21.97 -1.07
C GLY A 12 7.17 -20.47 -0.76
N GLY A 13 6.23 -20.13 0.13
CA GLY A 13 5.98 -18.76 0.57
C GLY A 13 6.99 -18.27 1.60
N VAL A 14 7.09 -16.95 1.71
CA VAL A 14 8.03 -16.25 2.59
C VAL A 14 7.28 -15.52 3.69
N LEU A 15 7.77 -15.66 4.92
CA LEU A 15 7.37 -14.89 6.09
C LEU A 15 8.59 -14.10 6.59
N VAL A 16 8.45 -12.79 6.71
CA VAL A 16 9.49 -11.95 7.29
C VAL A 16 9.08 -11.55 8.69
N TYR A 17 9.93 -11.87 9.66
CA TYR A 17 9.84 -11.36 11.03
C TYR A 17 10.87 -10.26 11.22
N ALA A 18 10.44 -9.11 11.74
CA ALA A 18 11.30 -7.96 11.93
C ALA A 18 10.92 -7.20 13.20
N THR A 19 11.93 -6.65 13.87
CA THR A 19 11.75 -5.81 15.06
C THR A 19 12.75 -4.64 15.03
N CYS A 20 12.46 -3.59 15.80
CA CYS A 20 13.34 -2.46 16.04
C CYS A 20 13.84 -2.41 17.49
N THR A 21 14.00 -3.58 18.11
CA THR A 21 14.51 -3.77 19.48
C THR A 21 15.80 -4.60 19.43
N PHE A 22 16.67 -4.41 20.42
CA PHE A 22 17.88 -5.23 20.55
C PHE A 22 17.65 -6.49 21.37
N ALA A 23 16.56 -6.56 22.15
CA ALA A 23 16.28 -7.60 23.11
C ALA A 23 16.37 -9.01 22.49
N PRO A 24 17.28 -9.87 22.96
CA PRO A 24 17.38 -11.27 22.55
C PRO A 24 16.04 -12.03 22.61
N GLU A 25 15.25 -11.76 23.65
CA GLU A 25 13.97 -12.42 23.96
C GLU A 25 12.92 -12.15 22.89
N GLU A 26 12.91 -10.95 22.32
CA GLU A 26 12.00 -10.54 21.25
C GLU A 26 12.51 -11.00 19.87
N ASN A 27 13.78 -11.37 19.74
CA ASN A 27 14.43 -11.62 18.45
C ASN A 27 14.72 -13.12 18.24
N GLU A 28 15.95 -13.56 18.55
CA GLU A 28 16.36 -14.96 18.47
C GLU A 28 15.53 -15.86 19.38
N GLY A 29 15.06 -15.35 20.52
CA GLY A 29 14.16 -16.07 21.42
C GLY A 29 12.87 -16.49 20.70
N VAL A 30 12.18 -15.53 20.07
CA VAL A 30 10.94 -15.76 19.30
C VAL A 30 11.21 -16.67 18.09
N VAL A 31 12.19 -16.34 17.25
CA VAL A 31 12.45 -17.09 16.01
C VAL A 31 12.97 -18.49 16.30
N GLY A 32 13.84 -18.65 17.30
CA GLY A 32 14.36 -19.95 17.70
C GLY A 32 13.25 -20.86 18.24
N ALA A 33 12.34 -20.33 19.06
CA ALA A 33 11.17 -21.09 19.51
C ALA A 33 10.26 -21.50 18.34
N PHE A 34 9.98 -20.56 17.42
CA PHE A 34 9.17 -20.82 16.23
C PHE A 34 9.77 -21.92 15.34
N LEU A 35 11.08 -21.86 15.03
CA LEU A 35 11.76 -22.83 14.18
C LEU A 35 11.80 -24.25 14.76
N ARG A 36 11.70 -24.40 16.09
CA ARG A 36 11.57 -25.71 16.74
C ARG A 36 10.14 -26.25 16.67
N ALA A 37 9.14 -25.38 16.77
CA ALA A 37 7.75 -25.74 16.68
C ALA A 37 7.29 -26.00 15.23
N HIS A 38 7.94 -25.36 14.25
CA HIS A 38 7.59 -25.40 12.84
C HIS A 38 8.72 -25.96 11.97
N PRO A 39 8.94 -27.29 11.96
CA PRO A 39 9.98 -27.92 11.15
C PRO A 39 9.77 -27.73 9.64
N GLU A 40 8.55 -27.40 9.20
CA GLU A 40 8.23 -27.07 7.82
C GLU A 40 8.76 -25.69 7.38
N PHE A 41 9.25 -24.88 8.31
CA PHE A 41 9.90 -23.60 8.05
C PHE A 41 11.42 -23.69 8.18
N ASP A 42 12.11 -22.98 7.30
CA ASP A 42 13.56 -22.81 7.30
C ASP A 42 13.94 -21.33 7.22
N VAL A 43 15.19 -21.00 7.55
CA VAL A 43 15.72 -19.64 7.50
C VAL A 43 16.56 -19.45 6.24
N GLU A 44 16.14 -18.52 5.39
CA GLU A 44 16.98 -17.98 4.31
C GLU A 44 17.85 -16.84 4.83
N ASP A 45 19.02 -16.67 4.24
CA ASP A 45 19.99 -15.66 4.67
C ASP A 45 19.43 -14.25 4.54
N ALA A 46 19.25 -13.58 5.68
CA ALA A 46 18.73 -12.22 5.78
C ALA A 46 19.85 -11.16 5.80
N ARG A 47 21.13 -11.55 5.66
CA ARG A 47 22.27 -10.63 5.65
C ARG A 47 22.42 -9.99 4.27
N LEU A 48 21.52 -9.05 3.96
CA LEU A 48 21.43 -8.37 2.67
C LEU A 48 22.58 -7.40 2.38
N HIS A 49 23.39 -7.06 3.39
CA HIS A 49 24.53 -6.16 3.26
C HIS A 49 25.68 -6.63 4.20
N PRO A 50 26.96 -6.45 3.83
CA PRO A 50 28.10 -6.87 4.68
C PRO A 50 28.12 -6.27 6.10
N SER A 51 27.48 -5.11 6.29
CA SER A 51 27.36 -4.47 7.62
C SER A 51 26.34 -5.16 8.53
N PHE A 52 25.50 -6.05 8.00
CA PHE A 52 24.50 -6.77 8.80
C PHE A 52 25.22 -7.90 9.54
N ALA A 53 25.14 -7.86 10.86
CA ALA A 53 25.69 -8.93 11.70
C ALA A 53 24.78 -10.17 11.60
N PRO A 54 25.33 -11.39 11.73
CA PRO A 54 24.50 -12.56 11.93
C PRO A 54 23.70 -12.43 13.24
N GLY A 55 22.55 -13.11 13.31
CA GLY A 55 21.91 -13.41 14.59
C GLY A 55 22.81 -14.26 15.48
N VAL A 56 22.46 -14.34 16.75
CA VAL A 56 23.26 -15.02 17.78
C VAL A 56 22.55 -16.31 18.23
N PRO A 57 22.92 -17.51 17.74
CA PRO A 57 22.24 -18.76 18.08
C PRO A 57 22.10 -19.03 19.58
N ALA A 58 23.09 -18.63 20.38
CA ALA A 58 23.06 -18.78 21.84
C ALA A 58 21.87 -18.06 22.50
N TRP A 59 21.35 -17.01 21.86
CA TRP A 59 20.21 -16.22 22.35
C TRP A 59 18.85 -16.84 22.02
N GLY A 60 18.80 -17.87 21.17
CA GLY A 60 17.58 -18.56 20.77
C GLY A 60 17.57 -20.05 21.12
N GLY A 61 18.28 -20.45 22.18
CA GLY A 61 18.36 -21.86 22.61
C GLY A 61 19.28 -22.73 21.76
N GLY A 62 20.29 -22.14 21.12
CA GLY A 62 21.29 -22.87 20.34
C GLY A 62 20.85 -23.26 18.93
N GLU A 63 19.73 -22.74 18.44
CA GLU A 63 19.24 -23.02 17.07
C GLU A 63 20.22 -22.44 16.03
N ALA A 64 20.99 -23.30 15.38
CA ALA A 64 22.06 -22.92 14.47
C ALA A 64 21.56 -22.11 13.25
N ARG A 65 20.32 -22.34 12.81
CA ARG A 65 19.71 -21.59 11.70
C ARG A 65 19.61 -20.09 11.99
N LEU A 66 19.63 -19.67 13.26
CA LEU A 66 19.62 -18.26 13.64
C LEU A 66 20.84 -17.47 13.16
N ALA A 67 21.96 -18.12 12.83
CA ALA A 67 23.11 -17.44 12.23
C ALA A 67 22.80 -16.83 10.85
N ARG A 68 21.69 -17.23 10.22
CA ARG A 68 21.17 -16.70 8.94
C ARG A 68 20.21 -15.52 9.13
N THR A 69 19.78 -15.22 10.36
CA THR A 69 19.07 -13.97 10.64
C THR A 69 20.07 -12.81 10.65
N ALA A 70 19.56 -11.57 10.60
CA ALA A 70 20.38 -10.39 10.56
C ALA A 70 20.09 -9.45 11.73
N ARG A 71 21.15 -8.91 12.31
CA ARG A 71 21.12 -7.78 13.26
C ARG A 71 21.79 -6.57 12.65
N LEU A 72 21.06 -5.46 12.64
CA LEU A 72 21.53 -4.15 12.24
C LEU A 72 21.89 -3.41 13.53
N TRP A 73 23.17 -3.09 13.69
CA TRP A 73 23.68 -2.42 14.87
C TRP A 73 24.08 -0.97 14.55
N PRO A 74 23.68 0.03 15.36
CA PRO A 74 24.00 1.44 15.11
C PRO A 74 25.50 1.73 15.11
N HIS A 75 26.32 0.91 15.79
CA HIS A 75 27.78 1.04 15.77
C HIS A 75 28.46 0.39 14.55
N ARG A 76 27.71 -0.34 13.70
CA ARG A 76 28.25 -1.03 12.50
C ARG A 76 27.74 -0.44 11.18
N LEU A 77 26.70 0.37 11.23
CA LEU A 77 26.08 1.01 10.08
C LEU A 77 25.37 2.31 10.51
N ARG A 78 25.03 3.15 9.53
CA ARG A 78 24.19 4.33 9.78
C ARG A 78 22.71 3.93 9.81
N GLY A 79 22.18 3.74 11.01
CA GLY A 79 20.76 3.41 11.25
C GLY A 79 20.51 3.09 12.72
N GLU A 80 19.25 3.19 13.15
CA GLU A 80 18.87 3.08 14.57
C GLU A 80 19.10 1.68 15.17
N GLY A 81 18.88 0.64 14.35
CA GLY A 81 19.01 -0.76 14.73
C GLY A 81 17.75 -1.57 14.44
N HIS A 82 17.92 -2.84 14.05
CA HIS A 82 16.84 -3.75 13.64
C HIS A 82 17.27 -5.21 13.76
N PHE A 83 16.29 -6.12 13.83
CA PHE A 83 16.46 -7.55 13.64
C PHE A 83 15.59 -8.03 12.46
N LEU A 84 16.10 -8.98 11.67
CA LEU A 84 15.40 -9.55 10.50
C LEU A 84 15.58 -11.07 10.45
N ALA A 85 14.47 -11.79 10.30
CA ALA A 85 14.46 -13.21 9.95
C ALA A 85 13.58 -13.44 8.72
N ARG A 86 14.14 -14.06 7.68
CA ARG A 86 13.43 -14.45 6.47
C ARG A 86 13.16 -15.95 6.53
N LEU A 87 11.91 -16.30 6.82
CA LEU A 87 11.45 -17.66 7.03
C LEU A 87 10.75 -18.14 5.75
N VAL A 88 11.09 -19.33 5.26
CA VAL A 88 10.48 -19.93 4.08
C VAL A 88 9.80 -21.22 4.47
N ARG A 89 8.52 -21.34 4.11
CA ARG A 89 7.76 -22.57 4.30
C ARG A 89 8.14 -23.55 3.20
N ARG A 90 8.84 -24.63 3.51
CA ARG A 90 9.31 -25.61 2.52
C ARG A 90 8.20 -26.56 2.08
N GLU A 91 7.37 -26.99 3.03
CA GLU A 91 6.42 -28.08 2.83
C GLU A 91 4.99 -27.73 3.26
N GLY A 92 4.03 -28.57 2.86
CA GLY A 92 2.61 -28.48 3.21
C GLY A 92 1.70 -28.34 1.99
N ALA A 93 0.42 -28.11 2.24
CA ALA A 93 -0.56 -27.81 1.20
C ALA A 93 -0.86 -26.31 1.12
N ALA A 94 -1.04 -25.79 -0.10
CA ALA A 94 -1.51 -24.44 -0.30
C ALA A 94 -3.03 -24.37 -0.08
N GLY A 95 -3.48 -23.43 0.74
CA GLY A 95 -4.89 -23.08 0.81
C GLY A 95 -5.34 -22.39 -0.48
N SER A 96 -6.58 -22.64 -0.91
CA SER A 96 -7.22 -21.93 -2.03
C SER A 96 -8.50 -21.27 -1.52
N PRO A 97 -8.40 -20.13 -0.82
CA PRO A 97 -9.59 -19.46 -0.29
C PRO A 97 -10.52 -19.05 -1.44
N PRO A 98 -11.85 -19.04 -1.20
CA PRO A 98 -12.78 -18.50 -2.18
C PRO A 98 -12.41 -17.04 -2.48
N ARG A 99 -12.63 -16.60 -3.71
CA ARG A 99 -12.37 -15.23 -4.13
C ARG A 99 -13.58 -14.35 -3.83
N PHE A 100 -13.33 -13.13 -3.38
CA PHE A 100 -14.36 -12.12 -3.23
C PHE A 100 -14.95 -11.78 -4.61
N ARG A 101 -16.28 -11.76 -4.68
CA ARG A 101 -17.01 -11.32 -5.88
C ARG A 101 -17.82 -10.09 -5.50
N PRO A 102 -17.43 -8.89 -5.95
CA PRO A 102 -18.22 -7.70 -5.63
C PRO A 102 -19.62 -7.80 -6.23
N PRO A 103 -20.65 -7.29 -5.54
CA PRO A 103 -21.95 -7.04 -6.17
C PRO A 103 -21.79 -6.17 -7.41
N ARG A 104 -22.75 -6.26 -8.34
CA ARG A 104 -22.76 -5.34 -9.49
C ARG A 104 -22.89 -3.90 -8.97
N PRO A 105 -22.00 -2.98 -9.37
CA PRO A 105 -22.12 -1.58 -9.00
C PRO A 105 -23.45 -0.97 -9.45
N ASP A 106 -23.97 0.00 -8.70
CA ASP A 106 -25.10 0.79 -9.15
C ASP A 106 -24.82 1.42 -10.53
N HIS A 107 -25.81 1.31 -11.43
CA HIS A 107 -25.64 1.75 -12.82
C HIS A 107 -25.38 3.26 -12.94
N ARG A 108 -26.00 4.08 -12.08
CA ARG A 108 -25.79 5.54 -12.10
C ARG A 108 -24.40 5.89 -11.57
N ALA A 109 -23.99 5.29 -10.46
CA ALA A 109 -22.64 5.47 -9.92
C ALA A 109 -21.56 5.05 -10.93
N LEU A 110 -21.77 3.93 -11.62
CA LEU A 110 -20.88 3.46 -12.67
C LEU A 110 -20.84 4.39 -13.89
N ALA A 111 -21.99 4.95 -14.29
CA ALA A 111 -22.06 5.92 -15.38
C ALA A 111 -21.35 7.24 -15.01
N GLU A 112 -21.50 7.73 -13.78
CA GLU A 112 -20.79 8.90 -13.26
C GLU A 112 -19.27 8.69 -13.28
N TRP A 113 -18.79 7.54 -12.77
CA TRP A 113 -17.37 7.17 -12.84
C TRP A 113 -16.86 7.13 -14.28
N ARG A 114 -17.54 6.39 -15.17
CA ARG A 114 -17.11 6.22 -16.57
C ARG A 114 -17.12 7.54 -17.34
N GLY A 115 -18.11 8.40 -17.10
CA GLY A 115 -18.17 9.73 -17.68
C GLY A 115 -16.97 10.58 -17.26
N TRP A 116 -16.74 10.66 -15.95
CA TRP A 116 -15.62 11.42 -15.41
C TRP A 116 -14.26 10.86 -15.86
N ALA A 117 -14.09 9.54 -15.85
CA ALA A 117 -12.84 8.88 -16.25
C ALA A 117 -12.52 9.13 -17.74
N ARG A 118 -13.50 9.07 -18.64
CA ARG A 118 -13.29 9.38 -20.07
C ARG A 118 -12.87 10.83 -20.31
N GLU A 119 -13.36 11.75 -19.49
CA GLU A 119 -13.06 13.17 -19.63
C GLU A 119 -11.65 13.50 -19.10
N HIS A 120 -11.22 12.84 -18.01
CA HIS A 120 -10.02 13.26 -17.27
C HIS A 120 -8.85 12.27 -17.31
N LEU A 121 -9.06 11.01 -17.69
CA LEU A 121 -8.02 9.99 -17.71
C LEU A 121 -7.73 9.56 -19.15
N LYS A 122 -6.44 9.45 -19.49
CA LYS A 122 -6.00 8.90 -20.79
C LYS A 122 -6.16 7.38 -20.82
N SER A 123 -5.83 6.73 -19.71
CA SER A 123 -5.96 5.28 -19.52
C SER A 123 -6.61 5.03 -18.15
N PRO A 124 -7.95 4.95 -18.07
CA PRO A 124 -8.64 4.62 -16.83
C PRO A 124 -8.16 3.25 -16.28
N PRO A 125 -8.02 3.10 -14.96
CA PRO A 125 -7.65 1.81 -14.41
C PRO A 125 -8.79 0.79 -14.60
N GLU A 126 -8.41 -0.41 -15.02
CA GLU A 126 -9.34 -1.51 -15.32
C GLU A 126 -9.34 -2.57 -14.23
N GLY A 127 -10.48 -3.22 -14.03
CA GLY A 127 -10.62 -4.31 -13.07
C GLY A 127 -12.00 -4.38 -12.43
N ALA A 128 -12.14 -5.25 -11.44
CA ALA A 128 -13.39 -5.41 -10.71
C ALA A 128 -13.64 -4.20 -9.81
N LEU A 129 -14.84 -3.63 -9.90
CA LEU A 129 -15.25 -2.50 -9.06
C LEU A 129 -16.16 -2.99 -7.94
N TRP A 130 -15.91 -2.52 -6.72
CA TRP A 130 -16.85 -2.61 -5.62
C TRP A 130 -17.39 -1.23 -5.31
N GLU A 131 -18.70 -1.07 -5.43
CA GLU A 131 -19.41 0.14 -5.06
C GLU A 131 -20.11 -0.03 -3.70
N ARG A 132 -19.97 0.98 -2.84
CA ARG A 132 -20.59 1.05 -1.51
C ARG A 132 -21.10 2.46 -1.25
N SER A 133 -22.41 2.70 -1.33
CA SER A 133 -23.01 4.02 -1.07
C SER A 133 -22.41 5.16 -1.92
N GLY A 134 -22.21 4.89 -3.20
CA GLY A 134 -21.57 5.74 -4.19
C GLY A 134 -20.04 5.70 -4.17
N HIS A 135 -19.39 5.11 -3.15
CA HIS A 135 -17.93 4.99 -3.11
C HIS A 135 -17.46 3.84 -3.99
N LEU A 136 -16.62 4.13 -4.99
CA LEU A 136 -16.07 3.13 -5.90
C LEU A 136 -14.64 2.77 -5.54
N TYR A 137 -14.38 1.47 -5.41
CA TYR A 137 -13.05 0.89 -5.20
C TYR A 137 -12.70 -0.03 -6.35
N LEU A 138 -11.49 0.10 -6.89
CA LEU A 138 -10.90 -0.88 -7.78
C LEU A 138 -10.23 -1.97 -6.96
N LEU A 139 -10.76 -3.19 -7.06
CA LEU A 139 -10.27 -4.31 -6.27
C LEU A 139 -8.97 -4.88 -6.85
N PRO A 140 -8.04 -5.33 -5.99
CA PRO A 140 -6.88 -6.08 -6.45
C PRO A 140 -7.31 -7.41 -7.04
N GLU A 141 -6.55 -7.89 -8.03
CA GLU A 141 -6.77 -9.21 -8.59
C GLU A 141 -6.58 -10.30 -7.51
N GLY A 142 -7.49 -11.28 -7.50
CA GLY A 142 -7.37 -12.41 -6.58
C GLY A 142 -7.72 -12.11 -5.13
N LEU A 143 -8.36 -10.96 -4.83
CA LEU A 143 -8.85 -10.65 -3.49
C LEU A 143 -9.63 -11.84 -2.89
N PRO A 144 -9.17 -12.44 -1.77
CA PRO A 144 -9.90 -13.51 -1.12
C PRO A 144 -11.22 -12.99 -0.55
N ASP A 145 -12.19 -13.88 -0.38
CA ASP A 145 -13.45 -13.54 0.27
C ASP A 145 -13.19 -12.95 1.65
N LEU A 146 -13.69 -11.73 1.87
CA LEU A 146 -13.49 -10.99 3.10
C LEU A 146 -14.42 -11.49 4.22
N GLY A 147 -15.46 -12.27 3.90
CA GLY A 147 -16.40 -12.80 4.88
C GLY A 147 -16.97 -11.69 5.77
N ARG A 148 -16.60 -11.70 7.06
CA ARG A 148 -17.01 -10.70 8.07
C ARG A 148 -15.91 -9.72 8.47
N ILE A 149 -14.77 -9.74 7.78
CA ILE A 149 -13.65 -8.83 8.05
C ILE A 149 -14.06 -7.42 7.66
N ALA A 150 -13.90 -6.47 8.59
CA ALA A 150 -14.07 -5.06 8.27
C ALA A 150 -12.97 -4.65 7.28
N ALA A 151 -13.37 -4.23 6.08
CA ALA A 151 -12.48 -3.74 5.05
C ALA A 151 -12.72 -2.23 4.82
N PRO A 152 -11.98 -1.35 5.51
CA PRO A 152 -12.10 0.10 5.32
C PRO A 152 -11.79 0.53 3.87
N ALA A 153 -10.76 -0.06 3.27
CA ALA A 153 -10.36 0.17 1.88
C ALA A 153 -10.07 -1.18 1.20
N PRO A 154 -11.06 -1.82 0.54
CA PRO A 154 -10.90 -3.13 -0.08
C PRO A 154 -10.07 -3.11 -1.39
N GLY A 155 -9.63 -1.93 -1.81
CA GLY A 155 -8.86 -1.71 -3.03
C GLY A 155 -8.53 -0.23 -3.21
N LEU A 156 -8.05 0.14 -4.40
CA LEU A 156 -7.76 1.53 -4.74
C LEU A 156 -9.06 2.33 -4.75
N TYR A 157 -9.18 3.29 -3.84
CA TYR A 157 -10.34 4.17 -3.77
C TYR A 157 -10.33 5.16 -4.94
N LEU A 158 -11.30 5.04 -5.84
CA LEU A 158 -11.39 5.86 -7.06
C LEU A 158 -12.06 7.21 -6.79
N GLY A 159 -13.06 7.22 -5.91
CA GLY A 159 -13.87 8.39 -5.63
C GLY A 159 -15.32 8.03 -5.29
N GLN A 160 -16.17 9.04 -5.24
CA GLN A 160 -17.58 8.90 -4.88
C GLN A 160 -18.50 9.50 -5.95
N ALA A 161 -19.45 8.70 -6.40
CA ALA A 161 -20.64 9.13 -7.11
C ALA A 161 -21.62 9.78 -6.11
N LYS A 162 -21.89 11.09 -6.26
CA LYS A 162 -22.73 11.83 -5.31
C LYS A 162 -23.45 13.00 -5.99
N LYS A 163 -24.79 12.99 -5.91
CA LYS A 163 -25.67 14.05 -6.45
C LYS A 163 -25.46 14.27 -7.96
N GLY A 164 -25.44 13.20 -8.75
CA GLY A 164 -25.36 13.30 -10.22
C GLY A 164 -23.97 13.60 -10.75
N ARG A 165 -22.92 13.41 -9.95
CA ARG A 165 -21.53 13.72 -10.32
C ARG A 165 -20.54 12.83 -9.59
N PHE A 166 -19.47 12.48 -10.28
CA PHE A 166 -18.33 11.83 -9.67
C PHE A 166 -17.39 12.86 -9.03
N VAL A 167 -16.92 12.56 -7.83
CA VAL A 167 -15.88 13.29 -7.13
C VAL A 167 -14.69 12.34 -6.98
N PRO A 168 -13.54 12.60 -7.62
CA PRO A 168 -12.41 11.69 -7.59
C PRO A 168 -11.72 11.69 -6.21
N ALA A 169 -11.10 10.59 -5.83
CA ALA A 169 -10.32 10.48 -4.59
C ALA A 169 -8.86 10.90 -4.81
N ALA A 170 -8.20 11.41 -3.75
CA ALA A 170 -6.76 11.70 -3.78
C ALA A 170 -5.93 10.43 -4.08
N HIS A 171 -6.35 9.26 -3.57
CA HIS A 171 -5.73 7.97 -3.85
C HIS A 171 -5.61 7.68 -5.35
N LEU A 172 -6.65 8.02 -6.14
CA LEU A 172 -6.58 7.90 -7.60
C LEU A 172 -5.51 8.83 -8.19
N ALA A 173 -5.42 10.09 -7.74
CA ALA A 173 -4.38 10.99 -8.23
C ALA A 173 -2.97 10.47 -7.94
N HIS A 174 -2.75 9.86 -6.77
CA HIS A 174 -1.46 9.32 -6.33
C HIS A 174 -1.07 8.03 -7.08
N ALA A 175 -2.05 7.23 -7.50
CA ALA A 175 -1.83 5.95 -8.18
C ALA A 175 -1.57 6.10 -9.69
N LEU A 176 -1.86 7.26 -10.27
CA LEU A 176 -1.72 7.48 -11.71
C LEU A 176 -0.25 7.71 -12.11
N PRO A 177 0.23 7.08 -13.20
CA PRO A 177 1.57 7.35 -13.71
C PRO A 177 1.65 8.74 -14.37
N PRO A 178 2.86 9.31 -14.53
CA PRO A 178 3.05 10.61 -15.16
C PRO A 178 2.31 10.76 -16.50
N GLY A 179 1.60 11.87 -16.65
CA GLY A 179 0.82 12.18 -17.85
C GLY A 179 -0.45 11.34 -18.06
N ALA A 180 -0.90 10.54 -17.09
CA ALA A 180 -2.09 9.69 -17.24
C ALA A 180 -3.44 10.40 -17.12
N ALA A 181 -3.45 11.66 -16.66
CA ALA A 181 -4.66 12.46 -16.53
C ALA A 181 -4.47 13.89 -17.04
N GLY A 182 -5.59 14.56 -17.30
CA GLY A 182 -5.64 15.97 -17.65
C GLY A 182 -7.04 16.55 -17.43
N PRO A 183 -7.20 17.89 -17.45
CA PRO A 183 -6.16 18.91 -17.48
C PRO A 183 -5.19 18.83 -16.30
N GLU A 184 -3.93 19.19 -16.52
CA GLU A 184 -2.86 19.07 -15.51
C GLU A 184 -2.40 20.47 -15.06
N LEU A 185 -2.20 20.63 -13.75
CA LEU A 185 -1.43 21.73 -13.18
C LEU A 185 -0.10 21.15 -12.68
N ALA A 186 0.92 21.23 -13.53
CA ALA A 186 2.27 20.78 -13.21
C ALA A 186 2.99 21.85 -12.37
N LEU A 187 3.34 21.50 -11.14
CA LEU A 187 4.12 22.33 -10.22
C LEU A 187 5.55 21.80 -10.14
N ARG A 188 6.47 22.68 -9.80
CA ARG A 188 7.86 22.31 -9.47
C ARG A 188 7.98 22.04 -7.98
N ALA A 189 8.96 21.25 -7.57
CA ALA A 189 9.20 20.95 -6.15
C ALA A 189 9.57 22.22 -5.33
N ASP A 190 10.18 23.21 -5.98
CA ASP A 190 10.52 24.51 -5.39
C ASP A 190 9.39 25.55 -5.44
N ASP A 191 8.25 25.22 -6.06
CA ASP A 191 7.08 26.08 -6.09
C ASP A 191 6.32 25.98 -4.75
N PRO A 192 6.16 27.08 -3.99
CA PRO A 192 5.46 27.06 -2.71
C PRO A 192 4.00 26.59 -2.83
N ARG A 193 3.39 26.71 -4.02
CA ARG A 193 2.04 26.17 -4.29
C ARG A 193 1.99 24.65 -4.16
N ALA A 194 3.09 23.94 -4.39
CA ALA A 194 3.12 22.48 -4.27
C ALA A 194 2.85 22.05 -2.83
N LEU A 195 3.59 22.63 -1.87
CA LEU A 195 3.38 22.37 -0.45
C LEU A 195 2.02 22.91 0.02
N GLY A 196 1.66 24.14 -0.36
CA GLY A 196 0.36 24.72 0.00
C GLY A 196 -0.80 23.83 -0.46
N PHE A 197 -0.79 23.38 -1.71
CA PHE A 197 -1.81 22.46 -2.25
C PHE A 197 -1.86 21.14 -1.48
N ALA A 198 -0.70 20.53 -1.20
CA ALA A 198 -0.61 19.28 -0.44
C ALA A 198 -1.16 19.42 0.99
N LEU A 199 -1.02 20.60 1.60
CA LEU A 199 -1.56 20.93 2.93
C LEU A 199 -3.04 21.36 2.90
N GLY A 200 -3.69 21.37 1.73
CA GLY A 200 -5.10 21.70 1.60
C GLY A 200 -5.39 23.18 1.30
N GLU A 201 -4.36 23.97 1.02
CA GLU A 201 -4.51 25.40 0.75
C GLU A 201 -4.95 25.66 -0.70
N PRO A 202 -5.77 26.70 -0.95
CA PRO A 202 -6.05 27.17 -2.30
C PRO A 202 -4.79 27.74 -2.96
N VAL A 203 -4.58 27.43 -4.25
CA VAL A 203 -3.45 27.94 -5.02
C VAL A 203 -3.90 28.79 -6.20
N ALA A 204 -3.05 29.73 -6.61
CA ALA A 204 -3.29 30.57 -7.78
C ALA A 204 -3.29 29.74 -9.07
N HIS A 205 -4.29 29.96 -9.91
CA HIS A 205 -4.52 29.26 -11.17
C HIS A 205 -4.96 30.22 -12.26
N GLN A 206 -4.49 30.03 -13.49
CA GLN A 206 -4.78 30.91 -14.64
C GLN A 206 -5.32 30.13 -15.86
N GLY A 207 -6.08 29.06 -15.63
CA GLY A 207 -6.73 28.27 -16.69
C GLY A 207 -8.26 28.25 -16.57
N PRO A 208 -8.93 27.55 -17.51
CA PRO A 208 -10.38 27.31 -17.45
C PRO A 208 -10.84 26.71 -16.12
N GLY A 209 -12.10 26.96 -15.76
CA GLY A 209 -12.74 26.27 -14.63
C GLY A 209 -12.90 24.78 -14.91
N GLY A 210 -12.77 23.95 -13.88
CA GLY A 210 -12.85 22.49 -14.05
C GLY A 210 -12.02 21.72 -13.03
N TRP A 211 -11.93 20.42 -13.24
CA TRP A 211 -11.02 19.56 -12.50
C TRP A 211 -9.62 19.62 -13.10
N TYR A 212 -8.62 19.58 -12.24
CA TYR A 212 -7.22 19.50 -12.61
C TYR A 212 -6.55 18.41 -11.79
N TRP A 213 -5.73 17.62 -12.46
CA TRP A 213 -4.74 16.77 -11.80
C TRP A 213 -3.55 17.66 -11.43
N VAL A 214 -3.26 17.81 -10.14
CA VAL A 214 -2.12 18.61 -9.68
C VAL A 214 -0.95 17.67 -9.47
N THR A 215 0.19 17.99 -10.08
CA THR A 215 1.38 17.13 -10.05
C THR A 215 2.60 17.92 -9.60
N VAL A 216 3.59 17.20 -9.07
CA VAL A 216 4.97 17.69 -8.88
C VAL A 216 5.88 16.71 -9.60
N GLU A 217 6.64 17.22 -10.56
CA GLU A 217 7.57 16.40 -11.37
C GLU A 217 6.88 15.18 -12.03
N GLY A 218 5.60 15.33 -12.39
CA GLY A 218 4.79 14.27 -12.99
C GLY A 218 4.14 13.30 -11.99
N PHE A 219 4.42 13.41 -10.69
CA PHE A 219 3.77 12.63 -9.64
C PHE A 219 2.53 13.36 -9.13
N GLY A 220 1.39 12.68 -9.04
CA GLY A 220 0.15 13.29 -8.57
C GLY A 220 0.23 13.70 -7.10
N LEU A 221 -0.05 14.98 -6.80
CA LEU A 221 -0.32 15.47 -5.45
C LEU A 221 -1.79 15.27 -5.06
N GLY A 222 -2.70 15.39 -6.02
CA GLY A 222 -4.13 15.32 -5.77
C GLY A 222 -4.98 15.89 -6.89
N TRP A 223 -6.28 16.04 -6.60
CA TRP A 223 -7.25 16.69 -7.50
C TRP A 223 -7.58 18.09 -7.00
N GLY A 224 -7.59 19.03 -7.94
CA GLY A 224 -7.98 20.42 -7.69
C GLY A 224 -9.21 20.78 -8.48
N LYS A 225 -10.08 21.61 -7.90
CA LYS A 225 -11.18 22.24 -8.65
C LYS A 225 -10.92 23.72 -8.83
N ALA A 226 -10.73 24.14 -10.08
CA ALA A 226 -10.54 25.52 -10.47
C ALA A 226 -11.86 26.27 -10.56
N LYS A 227 -11.92 27.46 -9.95
CA LYS A 227 -13.01 28.44 -10.11
C LYS A 227 -12.43 29.86 -10.07
N GLY A 228 -12.55 30.57 -11.19
CA GLY A 228 -11.88 31.86 -11.37
C GLY A 228 -10.36 31.69 -11.35
N ARG A 229 -9.64 32.56 -10.63
CA ARG A 229 -8.17 32.55 -10.54
C ARG A 229 -7.60 31.65 -9.42
N VAL A 230 -8.43 30.78 -8.86
CA VAL A 230 -8.06 29.94 -7.70
C VAL A 230 -8.45 28.49 -7.95
N LEU A 231 -7.51 27.60 -7.68
CA LEU A 231 -7.72 26.16 -7.65
C LEU A 231 -7.67 25.68 -6.20
N ARG A 232 -8.68 24.92 -5.79
CA ARG A 232 -8.80 24.39 -4.42
C ARG A 232 -8.63 22.88 -4.42
N PRO A 233 -7.85 22.30 -3.49
CA PRO A 233 -7.86 20.86 -3.25
C PRO A 233 -9.30 20.37 -3.06
N ALA A 234 -9.69 19.37 -3.85
CA ALA A 234 -11.03 18.80 -3.83
C ALA A 234 -10.94 17.31 -4.11
N HIS A 235 -11.48 16.48 -3.23
CA HIS A 235 -11.49 15.04 -3.43
C HIS A 235 -12.59 14.41 -2.58
N ALA A 236 -12.98 13.19 -2.93
CA ALA A 236 -13.89 12.41 -2.11
C ALA A 236 -13.20 11.98 -0.81
N ARG A 237 -13.93 12.14 0.30
CA ARG A 237 -13.49 11.68 1.63
C ARG A 237 -14.12 10.31 1.91
N LEU A 238 -13.39 9.47 2.64
CA LEU A 238 -13.90 8.21 3.19
C LEU A 238 -14.73 8.46 4.44
#